data_AF-A0AAI9WAB6-F1
#
_entry.id   AF-A0AAI9WAB6-F1
#
_cell.length_a   1.000
_cell.length_b   1.000
_cell.length_c   1.000
_cell.angle_alpha   90.00
_cell.angle_beta   90.00
_cell.angle_gamma   90.00
#
_symmetry.space_group_name_H-M   'P 1'
#
loop_
_entity.id
_entity.type
_entity.pdbx_description
1 polymer ?
#
loop_
_entity_poly.entity_id
_entity_poly.type
_entity_poly.pdbx_seq_one_letter_code
_entity_poly.pdbx_strand_id
1 'polypeptide(L)'
;MNKWFAFLLLFSVLLLSACNDNNDLVGKTFDVAYVPVLEEDIDSPDRYNSILTLEFLNENTITSPVYGEGTYELTDDNLVLYYENENESLEITIGVAESDKDFSEYYALINDLDYQITDSDKISHFQNLAFKLDKDRPIEFIKD
;
A
#
# COMPACT_ATOMS: atom_id res chain seq x y z
N MET A 1 -11.73 -33.66 55.19
CA MET A 1 -13.14 -33.44 54.80
C MET A 1 -13.27 -32.05 54.21
N ASN A 2 -13.64 -31.99 52.93
CA ASN A 2 -14.29 -30.92 52.16
C ASN A 2 -13.62 -29.52 52.11
N LYS A 3 -13.14 -29.10 50.92
CA LYS A 3 -13.85 -28.33 49.86
C LYS A 3 -14.19 -26.92 50.36
N TRP A 4 -13.86 -25.80 49.74
CA TRP A 4 -13.87 -25.42 48.34
C TRP A 4 -13.34 -23.98 48.31
N PHE A 5 -12.39 -23.64 47.46
CA PHE A 5 -12.32 -22.31 46.87
C PHE A 5 -11.86 -22.50 45.43
N ALA A 6 -12.85 -22.83 44.61
CA ALA A 6 -12.77 -22.71 43.16
C ALA A 6 -12.98 -21.24 42.77
N PHE A 7 -12.60 -20.94 41.53
CA PHE A 7 -12.88 -19.71 40.77
C PHE A 7 -11.94 -18.51 40.98
N LEU A 8 -10.78 -18.60 40.32
CA LEU A 8 -10.15 -17.46 39.63
C LEU A 8 -9.43 -18.00 38.38
N LEU A 9 -10.22 -18.64 37.51
CA LEU A 9 -9.83 -19.17 36.20
C LEU A 9 -10.88 -18.69 35.20
N LEU A 10 -10.91 -17.39 34.90
CA LEU A 10 -11.78 -16.83 33.85
C LEU A 10 -11.46 -15.35 33.52
N PHE A 11 -10.18 -15.05 33.29
CA PHE A 11 -9.80 -13.76 32.66
C PHE A 11 -8.68 -13.90 31.62
N SER A 12 -8.61 -15.05 30.95
CA SER A 12 -7.68 -15.29 29.83
C SER A 12 -8.38 -15.64 28.53
N VAL A 13 -9.69 -15.38 28.41
CA VAL A 13 -10.48 -15.66 27.19
C VAL A 13 -10.91 -14.37 26.47
N LEU A 14 -10.19 -13.27 26.65
CA LEU A 14 -10.43 -12.01 25.91
C LEU A 14 -9.35 -11.67 24.88
N LEU A 15 -8.51 -12.64 24.48
CA LEU A 15 -7.60 -12.48 23.33
C LEU A 15 -8.09 -13.20 22.06
N LEU A 16 -9.38 -13.52 21.98
CA LEU A 16 -10.03 -13.91 20.72
C LEU A 16 -10.74 -12.69 20.12
N SER A 17 -9.98 -11.67 19.76
CA SER A 17 -10.44 -10.63 18.83
C SER A 17 -9.26 -9.98 18.14
N ALA A 18 -8.65 -10.73 17.25
CA ALA A 18 -8.42 -10.24 15.91
C ALA A 18 -8.75 -11.43 15.01
N CYS A 19 -9.85 -11.33 14.27
CA CYS A 19 -10.02 -12.17 13.11
C CYS A 19 -8.73 -12.07 12.30
N ASN A 20 -8.30 -13.20 11.77
CA ASN A 20 -7.26 -13.28 10.78
C ASN A 20 -7.79 -12.51 9.55
N ASP A 21 -7.60 -11.20 9.51
CA ASP A 21 -7.70 -10.43 8.28
C ASP A 21 -6.49 -10.89 7.50
N ASN A 22 -6.67 -11.98 6.76
CA ASN A 22 -5.70 -12.45 5.79
C ASN A 22 -5.61 -11.33 4.76
N ASN A 23 -4.69 -10.40 4.98
CA ASN A 23 -4.48 -9.28 4.11
C ASN A 23 -3.99 -9.84 2.78
N ASP A 24 -4.89 -9.92 1.81
CA ASP A 24 -4.67 -10.62 0.53
C ASP A 24 -3.56 -9.97 -0.31
N LEU A 25 -2.97 -8.87 0.15
CA LEU A 25 -1.78 -8.25 -0.45
C LEU A 25 -0.48 -8.92 0.00
N VAL A 26 -0.43 -9.54 1.18
CA VAL A 26 0.80 -10.08 1.76
C VAL A 26 1.45 -11.10 0.82
N GLY A 27 2.73 -10.89 0.50
CA GLY A 27 3.53 -11.71 -0.41
C GLY A 27 3.30 -11.41 -1.89
N LYS A 28 2.45 -10.42 -2.23
CA LYS A 28 2.28 -9.95 -3.62
C LYS A 28 3.26 -8.82 -3.92
N THR A 29 3.73 -8.81 -5.16
CA THR A 29 4.50 -7.72 -5.75
C THR A 29 3.71 -7.13 -6.91
N PHE A 30 3.68 -5.81 -6.98
CA PHE A 30 3.00 -5.08 -8.03
C PHE A 30 3.89 -4.00 -8.61
N ASP A 31 3.90 -3.91 -9.94
CA ASP A 31 4.28 -2.70 -10.64
C ASP A 31 3.06 -1.78 -10.70
N VAL A 32 3.18 -0.63 -10.04
CA VAL A 32 2.16 0.43 -10.08
C VAL A 32 2.48 1.33 -11.26
N ALA A 33 1.64 1.31 -12.28
CA ALA A 33 1.92 1.95 -13.56
C ALA A 33 0.80 2.85 -14.04
N TYR A 34 1.13 3.93 -14.75
CA TYR A 34 0.12 4.76 -15.40
C TYR A 34 -0.53 4.02 -16.56
N VAL A 35 -1.85 4.20 -16.69
CA VAL A 35 -2.59 3.75 -17.88
C VAL A 35 -2.04 4.46 -19.12
N PRO A 36 -1.77 3.74 -20.24
CA PRO A 36 -1.37 4.32 -21.50
C PRO A 36 -2.36 5.36 -22.02
N VAL A 37 -1.84 6.36 -22.75
CA VAL A 37 -2.66 7.45 -23.30
C VAL A 37 -3.39 7.02 -24.57
N LEU A 38 -2.78 6.12 -25.36
CA LEU A 38 -3.36 5.63 -26.60
C LEU A 38 -4.29 4.45 -26.31
N GLU A 39 -5.52 4.51 -26.82
CA GLU A 39 -6.52 3.47 -26.61
C GLU A 39 -6.05 2.09 -27.11
N GLU A 40 -5.31 2.06 -28.21
CA GLU A 40 -4.73 0.82 -28.76
C GLU A 40 -3.69 0.15 -27.84
N ASP A 41 -3.14 0.89 -26.88
CA ASP A 41 -2.12 0.40 -25.94
C ASP A 41 -2.72 -0.06 -24.60
N ILE A 42 -4.00 0.23 -24.30
CA ILE A 42 -4.62 -0.04 -22.98
C ILE A 42 -4.66 -1.53 -22.63
N ASP A 43 -4.82 -2.41 -23.62
CA ASP A 43 -4.85 -3.86 -23.40
C ASP A 43 -3.47 -4.53 -23.55
N SER A 44 -2.40 -3.72 -23.65
CA SER A 44 -1.03 -4.20 -23.87
C SER A 44 -0.18 -3.95 -22.62
N PRO A 45 0.07 -4.95 -21.76
CA PRO A 45 0.78 -4.76 -20.49
C PRO A 45 2.20 -4.19 -20.66
N ASP A 46 2.86 -4.46 -21.78
CA ASP A 46 4.19 -3.95 -22.11
C ASP A 46 4.23 -2.44 -22.44
N ARG A 47 3.06 -1.79 -22.57
CA ARG A 47 2.93 -0.36 -22.82
C ARG A 47 2.79 0.47 -21.55
N TYR A 48 2.58 -0.19 -20.41
CA TYR A 48 2.48 0.45 -19.12
C TYR A 48 3.86 0.83 -18.61
N ASN A 49 4.01 2.09 -18.19
CA ASN A 49 5.26 2.58 -17.61
C ASN A 49 5.13 2.57 -16.09
N SER A 50 5.89 1.69 -15.43
CA SER A 50 5.94 1.58 -13.98
C SER A 50 6.43 2.89 -13.34
N ILE A 51 5.67 3.34 -12.34
CA ILE A 51 5.97 4.52 -11.51
C ILE A 51 6.83 4.09 -10.34
N LEU A 52 6.43 2.98 -9.70
CA LEU A 52 7.10 2.36 -8.58
C LEU A 52 6.67 0.88 -8.47
N THR A 53 7.55 0.06 -7.92
CA THR A 53 7.26 -1.34 -7.57
C THR A 53 7.01 -1.44 -6.07
N LEU A 54 5.95 -2.14 -5.67
CA LEU A 54 5.58 -2.43 -4.29
C LEU A 54 5.63 -3.93 -4.04
N GLU A 55 6.39 -4.34 -3.04
CA GLU A 55 6.29 -5.66 -2.43
C GLU A 55 5.61 -5.52 -1.07
N PHE A 56 4.48 -6.22 -0.90
CA PHE A 56 3.69 -6.22 0.32
C PHE A 56 4.18 -7.32 1.25
N LEU A 57 4.66 -6.92 2.42
CA LEU A 57 5.20 -7.81 3.44
C LEU A 57 4.17 -8.02 4.57
N ASN A 58 4.56 -8.83 5.55
CA ASN A 58 3.77 -9.04 6.77
C ASN A 58 3.65 -7.74 7.58
N GLU A 59 2.75 -7.72 8.57
CA GLU A 59 2.67 -6.65 9.58
C GLU A 59 2.47 -5.24 8.99
N ASN A 60 1.70 -5.13 7.89
CA ASN A 60 1.40 -3.84 7.24
C ASN A 60 2.63 -3.11 6.69
N THR A 61 3.70 -3.84 6.36
CA THR A 61 4.91 -3.28 5.74
C THR A 61 4.86 -3.41 4.22
N ILE A 62 5.34 -2.38 3.51
CA ILE A 62 5.69 -2.44 2.10
C ILE A 62 7.18 -2.20 1.93
N THR A 63 7.75 -2.67 0.83
CA THR A 63 9.07 -2.25 0.37
C THR A 63 9.04 -1.88 -1.10
N SER A 64 9.87 -0.93 -1.48
CA SER A 64 10.14 -0.57 -2.86
C SER A 64 11.65 -0.61 -3.10
N PRO A 65 12.14 -1.22 -4.20
CA PRO A 65 13.57 -1.26 -4.51
C PRO A 65 14.25 0.12 -4.55
N VAL A 66 13.48 1.17 -4.88
CA VAL A 66 13.99 2.54 -5.01
C VAL A 66 13.81 3.35 -3.73
N TYR A 67 12.67 3.20 -3.04
CA TYR A 67 12.27 4.07 -1.92
C TYR A 67 12.41 3.42 -0.54
N GLY A 68 12.78 2.13 -0.50
CA GLY A 68 12.96 1.39 0.74
C GLY A 68 11.64 0.98 1.38
N GLU A 69 11.70 0.80 2.70
CA GLU A 69 10.58 0.33 3.52
C GLU A 69 9.57 1.46 3.78
N GLY A 70 8.30 1.09 3.80
CA GLY A 70 7.19 1.92 4.24
C GLY A 70 6.11 1.07 4.90
N THR A 71 5.00 1.68 5.25
CA THR A 71 3.82 0.99 5.79
C THR A 71 2.62 1.19 4.90
N TYR A 72 1.61 0.34 5.06
CA TYR A 72 0.34 0.48 4.35
C TYR A 72 -0.87 0.16 5.21
N GLU A 73 -1.96 0.84 4.90
CA GLU A 73 -3.29 0.54 5.40
C GLU A 73 -4.21 0.26 4.21
N LEU A 74 -4.91 -0.87 4.26
CA LEU A 74 -5.92 -1.23 3.27
C LEU A 74 -7.30 -1.16 3.93
N THR A 75 -8.19 -0.41 3.29
CA THR A 75 -9.62 -0.34 3.58
C THR A 75 -10.39 -0.81 2.36
N ASP A 76 -11.72 -0.94 2.46
CA ASP A 76 -12.56 -1.41 1.35
C ASP A 76 -12.37 -0.59 0.06
N ASP A 77 -12.14 0.72 0.19
CA ASP A 77 -12.09 1.65 -0.96
C ASP A 77 -10.70 2.28 -1.18
N ASN A 78 -9.80 2.21 -0.19
CA ASN A 78 -8.52 2.91 -0.26
C ASN A 78 -7.34 2.07 0.23
N LEU A 79 -6.23 2.22 -0.47
CA LEU A 79 -4.89 1.84 -0.06
C LEU A 79 -4.10 3.11 0.28
N VAL A 80 -3.66 3.23 1.53
CA VAL A 80 -2.79 4.32 1.98
C VAL A 80 -1.38 3.77 2.11
N LEU A 81 -0.42 4.41 1.44
CA LEU A 81 1.00 4.11 1.52
C LEU A 81 1.70 5.23 2.29
N TYR A 82 2.56 4.86 3.23
CA TYR A 82 3.31 5.83 4.03
C TYR A 82 4.80 5.49 4.04
N TYR A 83 5.61 6.47 3.67
CA TYR A 83 7.06 6.42 3.75
C TYR A 83 7.56 7.53 4.68
N GLU A 84 8.54 7.23 5.53
CA GLU A 84 9.14 8.21 6.44
C GLU A 84 10.62 7.93 6.63
N ASN A 85 11.40 9.01 6.73
CA ASN A 85 12.77 8.97 7.24
C ASN A 85 13.01 10.17 8.18
N GLU A 86 14.23 10.33 8.68
CA GLU A 86 14.56 11.40 9.65
C GLU A 86 14.26 12.84 9.18
N ASN A 87 14.07 13.06 7.88
CA ASN A 87 14.00 14.39 7.28
C ASN A 87 12.70 14.67 6.54
N GLU A 88 11.96 13.65 6.13
CA GLU A 88 10.78 13.78 5.28
C GLU A 88 9.81 12.61 5.42
N SER A 89 8.57 12.88 5.04
CA SER A 89 7.50 11.89 4.94
C SER A 89 6.75 12.04 3.62
N LEU A 90 6.19 10.93 3.15
CA LEU A 90 5.32 10.86 1.99
C LEU A 90 4.15 9.94 2.27
N GLU A 91 2.94 10.50 2.24
CA GLU A 91 1.68 9.76 2.29
C GLU A 91 1.01 9.79 0.90
N ILE A 92 0.60 8.62 0.42
CA ILE A 92 -0.11 8.45 -0.84
C ILE A 92 -1.42 7.75 -0.54
N THR A 93 -2.55 8.43 -0.77
CA THR A 93 -3.87 7.81 -0.67
C THR A 93 -4.35 7.42 -2.06
N ILE A 94 -4.62 6.13 -2.26
CA ILE A 94 -4.99 5.55 -3.54
C ILE A 94 -6.39 4.95 -3.39
N GLY A 95 -7.35 5.42 -4.19
CA GLY A 95 -8.63 4.77 -4.35
C GLY A 95 -8.47 3.52 -5.20
N VAL A 96 -8.89 2.37 -4.70
CA VAL A 96 -8.69 1.06 -5.36
C VAL A 96 -10.03 0.42 -5.72
N ALA A 97 -10.07 -0.21 -6.89
CA ALA A 97 -11.16 -1.06 -7.34
C ALA A 97 -10.60 -2.28 -8.07
N GLU A 98 -11.37 -3.37 -8.15
CA GLU A 98 -10.98 -4.52 -8.99
C GLU A 98 -10.79 -4.07 -10.44
N SER A 99 -9.68 -4.49 -11.06
CA SER A 99 -9.43 -4.20 -12.48
C SER A 99 -10.29 -5.09 -13.38
N ASP A 100 -10.67 -4.57 -14.55
CA ASP A 100 -11.34 -5.34 -15.60
C ASP A 100 -10.35 -6.08 -16.52
N LYS A 101 -9.04 -5.92 -16.29
CA LYS A 101 -7.97 -6.46 -17.13
C LYS A 101 -7.36 -7.70 -16.50
N ASP A 102 -7.17 -8.74 -17.31
CA ASP A 102 -6.59 -10.01 -16.85
C ASP A 102 -5.16 -9.89 -16.30
N PHE A 103 -4.42 -8.84 -16.69
CA PHE A 103 -3.02 -8.62 -16.28
C PHE A 103 -2.87 -7.68 -15.08
N SER A 104 -3.96 -7.08 -14.59
CA SER A 104 -3.93 -6.19 -13.43
C SER A 104 -4.87 -6.67 -12.34
N GLU A 105 -4.46 -6.54 -11.08
CA GLU A 105 -5.34 -6.85 -9.95
C GLU A 105 -6.28 -5.68 -9.63
N TYR A 106 -5.76 -4.45 -9.67
CA TYR A 106 -6.49 -3.26 -9.25
C TYR A 106 -6.36 -2.13 -10.26
N TYR A 107 -7.51 -1.58 -10.64
CA TYR A 107 -7.61 -0.26 -11.24
C TYR A 107 -7.72 0.78 -10.12
N ALA A 108 -6.94 1.86 -10.23
CA ALA A 108 -6.83 2.80 -9.12
C ALA A 108 -6.66 4.26 -9.56
N LEU A 109 -6.98 5.15 -8.63
CA LEU A 109 -6.82 6.60 -8.76
C LEU A 109 -6.01 7.13 -7.56
N ILE A 110 -5.05 7.99 -7.82
CA ILE A 110 -4.34 8.70 -6.75
C ILE A 110 -5.26 9.81 -6.24
N ASN A 111 -5.85 9.59 -5.07
CA ASN A 111 -6.82 10.51 -4.45
C ASN A 111 -6.13 11.66 -3.72
N ASP A 112 -5.06 11.35 -2.98
CA ASP A 112 -4.31 12.35 -2.24
C ASP A 112 -2.81 12.03 -2.19
N LEU A 113 -2.04 13.09 -2.00
CA LEU A 113 -0.59 13.07 -1.92
C LEU A 113 -0.17 14.16 -0.93
N ASP A 114 0.42 13.76 0.19
CA ASP A 114 1.00 14.66 1.18
C ASP A 114 2.50 14.39 1.30
N TYR A 115 3.30 15.37 0.92
CA TYR A 115 4.75 15.33 0.99
C TYR A 115 5.24 16.44 1.92
N GLN A 116 5.98 16.05 2.96
CA GLN A 116 6.51 16.97 3.95
C GLN A 116 8.03 16.79 4.06
N ILE A 117 8.75 17.90 4.11
CA ILE A 117 10.19 17.94 4.37
C ILE A 117 10.48 18.92 5.51
N THR A 118 11.23 18.45 6.49
CA THR A 118 11.54 19.22 7.70
C THR A 118 12.81 20.05 7.56
N ASP A 119 13.74 19.62 6.71
CA ASP A 119 14.99 20.32 6.40
C ASP A 119 15.20 20.37 4.88
N SER A 120 14.87 21.52 4.27
CA SER A 120 14.95 21.72 2.82
C SER A 120 16.39 21.75 2.27
N ASP A 121 17.40 21.85 3.13
CA ASP A 121 18.80 21.84 2.70
C ASP A 121 19.33 20.40 2.51
N LYS A 122 18.62 19.40 3.02
CA LYS A 122 18.94 17.98 2.81
C LYS A 122 18.39 17.45 1.48
N ILE A 123 19.08 16.46 0.92
CA ILE A 123 18.63 15.77 -0.29
C ILE A 123 17.36 14.97 0.07
N SER A 124 16.28 15.25 -0.64
CA SER A 124 15.06 14.47 -0.55
C SER A 124 15.17 13.16 -1.33
N HIS A 125 14.80 12.06 -0.68
CA HIS A 125 14.63 10.75 -1.26
C HIS A 125 13.25 10.58 -1.91
N PHE A 126 12.19 11.10 -1.29
CA PHE A 126 10.81 10.88 -1.73
C PHE A 126 10.26 11.95 -2.69
N GLN A 127 10.90 13.11 -2.81
CA GLN A 127 10.43 14.22 -3.65
C GLN A 127 10.27 13.84 -5.11
N ASN A 128 11.18 13.03 -5.65
CA ASN A 128 11.07 12.57 -7.03
C ASN A 128 9.84 11.70 -7.27
N LEU A 129 9.43 10.89 -6.28
CA LEU A 129 8.19 10.12 -6.36
C LEU A 129 6.99 11.06 -6.27
N ALA A 130 6.97 11.93 -5.25
CA ALA A 130 5.89 12.89 -5.05
C ALA A 130 5.64 13.76 -6.30
N PHE A 131 6.69 14.18 -7.00
CA PHE A 131 6.55 14.97 -8.24
C PHE A 131 6.21 14.16 -9.48
N LYS A 132 6.38 12.84 -9.46
CA LYS A 132 5.93 11.95 -10.55
C LYS A 132 4.47 11.55 -10.41
N LEU A 133 3.91 11.61 -9.20
CA LEU A 133 2.54 11.21 -8.91
C LEU A 133 1.58 12.36 -9.24
N ASP A 134 0.72 12.11 -10.22
CA ASP A 134 -0.33 13.02 -10.64
C ASP A 134 -1.64 12.62 -9.95
N LYS A 135 -2.23 13.52 -9.14
CA LYS A 135 -3.57 13.30 -8.58
C LYS A 135 -4.60 13.11 -9.70
N ASP A 136 -5.62 12.30 -9.44
CA ASP A 136 -6.70 11.95 -10.36
C ASP A 136 -6.27 11.21 -11.63
N ARG A 137 -4.98 10.86 -11.77
CA ARG A 137 -4.50 10.10 -12.92
C ARG A 137 -4.68 8.59 -12.68
N PRO A 138 -5.26 7.85 -13.64
CA PRO A 138 -5.47 6.42 -13.48
C PRO A 138 -4.18 5.62 -13.54
N ILE A 139 -4.09 4.66 -12.63
CA ILE A 139 -3.00 3.70 -12.49
C ILE A 139 -3.57 2.28 -12.42
N GLU A 140 -2.74 1.30 -12.75
CA GLU A 140 -3.03 -0.12 -12.61
C GLU A 140 -1.96 -0.77 -11.73
N PHE A 141 -2.37 -1.76 -10.94
CA PHE A 141 -1.48 -2.63 -10.17
C PHE A 141 -1.24 -3.89 -10.99
N ILE A 142 -0.13 -3.92 -11.74
CA ILE A 142 0.24 -5.02 -12.63
C ILE A 142 1.03 -6.04 -11.81
N LYS A 143 0.65 -7.31 -11.89
CA LYS A 143 1.35 -8.39 -11.18
C LYS A 143 2.70 -8.65 -11.82
N ASP A 144 3.75 -8.71 -11.00
CA ASP A 144 5.10 -9.17 -11.40
C ASP A 144 5.20 -10.71 -11.32
#